data_AF-A0AAJ0V0V4-F1
#
_entry.id   AF-A0AAJ0V0V4-F1
#
_cell.length_a   1.000
_cell.length_b   1.000
_cell.length_c   1.000
_cell.angle_alpha   90.00
_cell.angle_beta   90.00
_cell.angle_gamma   90.00
#
_symmetry.space_group_name_H-M   'P 1'
#
loop_
_entity.id
_entity.type
_entity.pdbx_description
1 polymer ?
#
loop_
_entity_poly.entity_id
_entity_poly.type
_entity_poly.pdbx_seq_one_letter_code
_entity_poly.pdbx_strand_id
1 'polypeptide(L)'
;MRDQANNVIELPHALGANHFLSALDGISRSELAPHLMLSNLKTGQVLCDAGDDLEAVYFPVTAGFSLQYTAGGKTTLGVTEIGREGLVCDDVIGSAMQRRVVVYRGGFAYRLYAHRFADACDASAAIRRQVFVRMQLVLSQASQVMFCSRHHVMRHQLSRWLLIAYERSRSIEIPVTHGMLGQMLGVRRETVTDTTRQLHELGLIHQHRGAVVLTDLGGLERQGCDCHRVIRDETRRILAIDAGTDAGAGLSRRIRTT
;
A
#
# COMPACT_ATOMS: atom_id res chain seq x y z
N MET A 1 -26.06 3.07 -33.51
CA MET A 1 -25.42 2.40 -32.35
C MET A 1 -24.48 3.41 -31.74
N ARG A 2 -24.86 3.95 -30.56
CA ARG A 2 -24.22 5.10 -29.92
C ARG A 2 -23.00 4.67 -29.11
N ASP A 3 -21.84 5.07 -29.59
CA ASP A 3 -20.78 5.80 -28.87
C ASP A 3 -20.63 5.51 -27.37
N GLN A 4 -19.72 4.58 -27.02
CA GLN A 4 -19.17 4.49 -25.67
C GLN A 4 -18.01 5.48 -25.56
N ALA A 5 -18.35 6.66 -25.01
CA ALA A 5 -17.43 7.73 -24.72
C ALA A 5 -16.22 7.21 -23.92
N ASN A 6 -15.07 7.39 -24.53
CA ASN A 6 -13.74 7.17 -24.00
C ASN A 6 -13.53 8.11 -22.79
N ASN A 7 -13.85 7.63 -21.59
CA ASN A 7 -13.62 8.37 -20.33
C ASN A 7 -12.13 8.29 -19.96
N VAL A 8 -11.28 8.92 -20.78
CA VAL A 8 -9.87 9.10 -20.49
C VAL A 8 -9.77 10.19 -19.43
N ILE A 9 -9.58 9.79 -18.18
CA ILE A 9 -9.12 10.70 -17.14
C ILE A 9 -7.63 10.91 -17.40
N GLU A 10 -7.28 11.91 -18.21
CA GLU A 10 -5.91 12.38 -18.31
C GLU A 10 -5.52 13.04 -16.97
N LEU A 11 -4.63 12.40 -16.22
CA LEU A 11 -3.96 13.02 -15.09
C LEU A 11 -2.71 13.74 -15.64
N PRO A 12 -2.68 15.08 -15.72
CA PRO A 12 -1.50 15.80 -16.22
C PRO A 12 -0.36 15.61 -15.22
N HIS A 13 0.84 15.25 -15.69
CA HIS A 13 2.02 14.80 -14.88
C HIS A 13 1.95 13.38 -14.28
N ALA A 14 0.86 12.65 -14.58
CA ALA A 14 0.54 11.23 -14.43
C ALA A 14 1.37 10.38 -13.42
N LEU A 15 2.60 10.00 -13.77
CA LEU A 15 3.35 8.95 -13.06
C LEU A 15 3.94 9.40 -11.72
N GLY A 16 4.09 10.71 -11.48
CA GLY A 16 4.62 11.24 -10.23
C GLY A 16 3.74 10.97 -9.00
N ALA A 17 2.49 10.56 -9.23
CA ALA A 17 1.52 10.31 -8.17
C ALA A 17 1.76 8.97 -7.42
N ASN A 18 2.58 8.07 -7.99
CA ASN A 18 3.10 6.88 -7.34
C ASN A 18 4.62 7.02 -7.16
N HIS A 19 5.14 6.78 -5.95
CA HIS A 19 6.53 7.04 -5.61
C HIS A 19 7.50 6.06 -6.29
N PHE A 20 7.08 4.84 -6.64
CA PHE A 20 7.93 3.93 -7.42
C PHE A 20 8.19 4.49 -8.81
N LEU A 21 7.12 4.83 -9.52
CA LEU A 21 7.23 5.38 -10.87
C LEU A 21 7.94 6.74 -10.87
N SER A 22 7.75 7.54 -9.83
CA SER A 22 8.42 8.83 -9.63
C SER A 22 9.92 8.71 -9.30
N ALA A 23 10.36 7.58 -8.73
CA ALA A 23 11.77 7.34 -8.40
C ALA A 23 12.58 6.81 -9.59
N LEU A 24 11.90 6.30 -10.64
CA LEU A 24 12.59 5.84 -11.85
C LEU A 24 13.27 6.99 -12.60
N ASP A 25 14.45 6.71 -13.15
CA ASP A 25 15.13 7.59 -14.11
C ASP A 25 14.29 7.82 -15.38
N GLY A 26 14.68 8.82 -16.17
CA GLY A 26 13.93 9.18 -17.38
C GLY A 26 13.81 8.03 -18.38
N ILE A 27 14.84 7.19 -18.51
CA ILE A 27 14.89 6.08 -19.46
C ILE A 27 13.90 4.99 -19.04
N SER A 28 14.05 4.46 -17.82
CA SER A 28 13.21 3.41 -17.25
C SER A 28 11.74 3.86 -17.18
N ARG A 29 11.49 5.13 -16.87
CA ARG A 29 10.13 5.68 -16.87
C ARG A 29 9.53 5.72 -18.27
N SER A 30 10.29 6.17 -19.27
CA SER A 30 9.86 6.22 -20.66
C SER A 30 9.61 4.84 -21.27
N GLU A 31 10.29 3.80 -20.78
CA GLU A 31 10.03 2.40 -21.19
C GLU A 31 8.67 1.91 -20.66
N LEU A 32 8.33 2.22 -19.40
CA LEU A 32 7.07 1.75 -18.80
C LEU A 32 5.86 2.59 -19.23
N ALA A 33 6.05 3.91 -19.39
CA ALA A 33 4.95 4.87 -19.57
C ALA A 33 3.93 4.51 -20.68
N PRO A 34 4.34 4.08 -21.89
CA PRO A 34 3.41 3.75 -22.96
C PRO A 34 2.50 2.54 -22.68
N HIS A 35 2.87 1.72 -21.69
CA HIS A 35 2.18 0.48 -21.36
C HIS A 35 1.34 0.57 -20.09
N LEU A 36 1.38 1.69 -19.37
CA LEU A 36 0.64 1.88 -18.13
C LEU A 36 -0.81 2.26 -18.42
N MET A 37 -1.73 1.53 -17.80
CA MET A 37 -3.17 1.77 -17.90
C MET A 37 -3.70 2.28 -16.56
N LEU A 38 -4.35 3.45 -16.55
CA LEU A 38 -5.03 3.92 -15.34
C LEU A 38 -6.29 3.08 -15.09
N SER A 39 -6.36 2.46 -13.91
CA SER A 39 -7.49 1.62 -13.50
C SER A 39 -8.19 2.21 -12.27
N ASN A 40 -9.52 2.30 -12.33
CA ASN A 40 -10.34 2.63 -11.17
C ASN A 40 -10.75 1.34 -10.44
N LEU A 41 -10.29 1.19 -9.20
CA LEU A 41 -10.45 0.00 -8.37
C LEU A 41 -11.49 0.24 -7.29
N LYS A 42 -12.29 -0.79 -7.00
CA LYS A 42 -13.38 -0.70 -6.02
C LYS A 42 -12.96 -1.29 -4.67
N THR A 43 -13.41 -0.68 -3.57
CA THR A 43 -13.24 -1.28 -2.24
C THR A 43 -13.83 -2.69 -2.21
N GLY A 44 -13.09 -3.65 -1.63
CA GLY A 44 -13.45 -5.07 -1.55
C GLY A 44 -13.07 -5.89 -2.79
N GLN A 45 -12.60 -5.25 -3.88
CA GLN A 45 -12.14 -5.97 -5.07
C GLN A 45 -10.90 -6.82 -4.73
N VAL A 46 -10.91 -8.08 -5.17
CA VAL A 46 -9.79 -9.02 -5.05
C VAL A 46 -8.96 -8.92 -6.33
N LEU A 47 -7.67 -8.65 -6.20
CA LEU A 47 -6.76 -8.58 -7.33
C LEU A 47 -6.07 -9.92 -7.62
N CYS A 48 -5.92 -10.75 -6.58
CA CYS A 48 -5.36 -12.10 -6.63
C CYS A 48 -5.83 -12.85 -5.37
N ASP A 49 -6.22 -14.12 -5.52
CA ASP A 49 -6.56 -15.01 -4.41
C ASP A 49 -5.47 -16.08 -4.19
N ALA A 50 -5.64 -16.90 -3.16
CA ALA A 50 -4.63 -17.83 -2.69
C ALA A 50 -4.25 -18.87 -3.76
N GLY A 51 -2.97 -18.87 -4.15
CA GLY A 51 -2.42 -19.77 -5.17
C GLY A 51 -2.48 -19.24 -6.60
N ASP A 52 -3.09 -18.07 -6.83
CA ASP A 52 -3.09 -17.41 -8.14
C ASP A 52 -1.81 -16.58 -8.33
N ASP A 53 -1.32 -16.50 -9.57
CA ASP A 53 -0.32 -15.52 -9.98
C ASP A 53 -0.98 -14.18 -10.33
N LEU A 54 -0.23 -13.08 -10.20
CA LEU A 54 -0.73 -11.76 -10.61
C LEU A 54 -0.57 -11.57 -12.11
N GLU A 55 -1.68 -11.47 -12.84
CA GLU A 55 -1.66 -11.14 -14.27
C GLU A 55 -1.12 -9.72 -14.56
N ALA A 56 -1.12 -8.85 -13.55
CA ALA A 56 -0.68 -7.47 -13.67
C ALA A 56 -0.06 -6.92 -12.39
N VAL A 57 0.86 -5.98 -12.61
CA VAL A 57 1.46 -5.13 -11.59
C VAL A 57 0.59 -3.90 -11.38
N TYR A 58 0.34 -3.56 -10.11
CA TYR A 58 -0.44 -2.38 -9.73
C TYR A 58 0.42 -1.36 -8.98
N PHE A 59 0.33 -0.10 -9.41
CA PHE A 59 1.00 1.05 -8.80
C PHE A 59 -0.07 1.99 -8.21
N PRO A 60 -0.39 1.89 -6.90
CA PRO A 60 -1.43 2.70 -6.30
C PRO A 60 -1.16 4.19 -6.43
N VAL A 61 -2.21 4.98 -6.65
CA VAL A 61 -2.17 6.44 -6.65
C VAL A 61 -3.04 6.99 -5.53
N THR A 62 -4.33 6.63 -5.56
CA THR A 62 -5.28 6.89 -4.45
C THR A 62 -5.86 5.62 -3.86
N ALA A 63 -5.77 4.49 -4.57
CA ALA A 63 -6.15 3.20 -4.02
C ALA A 63 -5.22 2.77 -2.87
N GLY A 64 -5.73 1.89 -2.00
CA GLY A 64 -4.97 1.20 -0.97
C GLY A 64 -5.21 -0.30 -1.04
N PHE A 65 -4.13 -1.07 -0.98
CA PHE A 65 -4.18 -2.53 -1.05
C PHE A 65 -3.79 -3.15 0.28
N SER A 66 -4.32 -4.33 0.58
CA SER A 66 -3.97 -5.12 1.74
C SER A 66 -3.48 -6.48 1.26
N LEU A 67 -2.27 -6.85 1.66
CA LEU A 67 -1.73 -8.19 1.52
C LEU A 67 -2.20 -9.01 2.72
N GLN A 68 -2.94 -10.08 2.45
CA GLN A 68 -3.63 -10.87 3.46
C GLN A 68 -3.25 -12.35 3.35
N TYR A 69 -3.22 -13.03 4.49
CA TYR A 69 -3.04 -14.47 4.59
C TYR A 69 -4.24 -15.09 5.27
N THR A 70 -4.68 -16.25 4.77
CA THR A 70 -5.82 -16.97 5.34
C THR A 70 -5.40 -18.35 5.81
N ALA A 71 -5.70 -18.67 7.07
CA ALA A 71 -5.48 -19.99 7.65
C ALA A 71 -6.80 -20.75 7.83
N GLY A 72 -6.85 -21.98 7.31
CA GLY A 72 -8.00 -22.89 7.45
C GLY A 72 -9.32 -22.34 6.90
N GLY A 73 -9.27 -21.40 5.95
CA GLY A 73 -10.45 -20.76 5.33
C GLY A 73 -11.30 -19.90 6.27
N LYS A 74 -10.88 -19.68 7.52
CA LYS A 74 -11.71 -19.03 8.56
C LYS A 74 -11.09 -17.77 9.15
N THR A 75 -9.75 -17.73 9.23
CA THR A 75 -9.04 -16.61 9.86
C THR A 75 -8.18 -15.94 8.81
N THR A 76 -8.45 -14.66 8.57
CA THR A 76 -7.69 -13.81 7.65
C THR A 76 -6.96 -12.74 8.46
N LEU A 77 -5.69 -12.52 8.16
CA LEU A 77 -4.88 -11.45 8.73
C LEU A 77 -4.24 -10.62 7.61
N GLY A 78 -4.40 -9.30 7.66
CA GLY A 78 -3.61 -8.37 6.88
C GLY A 78 -2.21 -8.22 7.47
N VAL A 79 -1.19 -8.50 6.67
CA VAL A 79 0.22 -8.38 7.12
C VAL A 79 0.86 -7.08 6.68
N THR A 80 0.38 -6.49 5.59
CA THR A 80 0.92 -5.28 5.00
C THR A 80 -0.19 -4.56 4.27
N GLU A 81 -0.19 -3.23 4.32
CA GLU A 81 -0.99 -2.42 3.43
C GLU A 81 -0.07 -1.61 2.51
N ILE A 82 -0.44 -1.52 1.23
CA ILE A 82 0.40 -0.94 0.19
C ILE A 82 -0.35 0.26 -0.39
N GLY A 83 0.23 1.45 -0.23
CA GLY A 83 -0.25 2.70 -0.79
C GLY A 83 0.65 3.22 -1.91
N ARG A 84 0.54 4.53 -2.21
CA ARG A 84 1.27 5.18 -3.30
C ARG A 84 2.79 5.12 -3.20
N GLU A 85 3.33 4.77 -2.04
CA GLU A 85 4.75 4.53 -1.82
C GLU A 85 5.28 3.27 -2.52
N GLY A 86 4.38 2.31 -2.78
CA GLY A 86 4.75 0.97 -3.24
C GLY A 86 4.16 0.55 -4.58
N LEU A 87 4.21 -0.75 -4.81
CA LEU A 87 3.58 -1.46 -5.93
C LEU A 87 3.19 -2.88 -5.46
N VAL A 88 2.35 -3.54 -6.25
CA VAL A 88 1.96 -4.94 -6.05
C VAL A 88 2.38 -5.73 -7.27
N CYS A 89 3.39 -6.58 -7.14
CA CYS A 89 3.82 -7.59 -8.12
C CYS A 89 4.37 -8.82 -7.42
N ASP A 90 4.42 -9.95 -8.11
CA ASP A 90 4.90 -11.22 -7.56
C ASP A 90 6.35 -11.14 -7.03
N ASP A 91 7.22 -10.30 -7.61
CA ASP A 91 8.59 -10.10 -7.11
C ASP A 91 8.63 -9.44 -5.71
N VAL A 92 7.62 -8.65 -5.37
CA VAL A 92 7.54 -7.93 -4.09
C VAL A 92 6.77 -8.73 -3.04
N ILE A 93 5.72 -9.45 -3.45
CA ILE A 93 4.82 -10.14 -2.53
C ILE A 93 4.90 -11.68 -2.59
N GLY A 94 5.79 -12.23 -3.42
CA GLY A 94 6.05 -13.66 -3.65
C GLY A 94 5.06 -14.31 -4.63
N SER A 95 5.55 -15.03 -5.66
CA SER A 95 4.73 -15.83 -6.61
C SER A 95 4.19 -17.12 -5.95
N ALA A 96 3.02 -17.58 -6.41
CA ALA A 96 2.38 -18.84 -5.98
C ALA A 96 2.21 -19.04 -4.45
N MET A 97 2.28 -17.95 -3.67
CA MET A 97 2.07 -17.98 -2.23
C MET A 97 0.57 -18.06 -1.89
N GLN A 98 0.25 -18.63 -0.73
CA GLN A 98 -1.11 -18.68 -0.16
C GLN A 98 -1.52 -17.31 0.42
N ARG A 99 -1.49 -16.28 -0.43
CA ARG A 99 -1.78 -14.89 -0.11
C ARG A 99 -2.95 -14.37 -0.95
N ARG A 100 -3.55 -13.30 -0.47
CA ARG A 100 -4.61 -12.57 -1.17
C ARG A 100 -4.27 -11.09 -1.20
N VAL A 101 -4.56 -10.43 -2.32
CA VAL A 101 -4.45 -8.97 -2.44
C VAL A 101 -5.83 -8.39 -2.59
N VAL A 102 -6.24 -7.57 -1.62
CA VAL A 102 -7.57 -6.95 -1.59
C VAL A 102 -7.45 -5.43 -1.60
N VAL A 103 -8.27 -4.78 -2.43
CA VAL A 103 -8.43 -3.33 -2.44
C VAL A 103 -9.23 -2.93 -1.21
N TYR A 104 -8.57 -2.43 -0.18
CA TYR A 104 -9.27 -1.99 1.02
C TYR A 104 -9.80 -0.56 0.91
N ARG A 105 -9.15 0.26 0.07
CA ARG A 105 -9.59 1.60 -0.27
C ARG A 105 -9.65 1.71 -1.78
N GLY A 106 -10.87 1.87 -2.31
CA GLY A 106 -11.09 2.15 -3.73
C GLY A 106 -10.42 3.46 -4.17
N GLY A 107 -10.13 3.55 -5.46
CA GLY A 107 -9.43 4.68 -6.05
C GLY A 107 -8.64 4.26 -7.28
N PHE A 108 -7.68 5.08 -7.66
CA PHE A 108 -6.89 4.88 -8.88
C PHE A 108 -5.56 4.19 -8.60
N ALA A 109 -5.16 3.35 -9.54
CA ALA A 109 -3.82 2.77 -9.65
C ALA A 109 -3.44 2.67 -11.13
N TYR A 110 -2.15 2.81 -11.46
CA TYR A 110 -1.67 2.35 -12.76
C TYR A 110 -1.54 0.83 -12.76
N ARG A 111 -1.83 0.22 -13.90
CA ARG A 111 -1.75 -1.21 -14.14
C ARG A 111 -0.81 -1.48 -15.31
N LEU A 112 0.05 -2.48 -15.18
CA LEU A 112 0.96 -2.96 -16.23
C LEU A 112 0.87 -4.49 -16.29
N TYR A 113 0.88 -5.09 -17.48
CA TYR A 113 0.93 -6.54 -17.59
C TYR A 113 2.20 -7.11 -16.96
N ALA A 114 2.08 -8.23 -16.23
CA ALA A 114 3.19 -8.81 -15.48
C ALA A 114 4.41 -9.13 -16.35
N HIS A 115 4.21 -9.71 -17.55
CA HIS A 115 5.30 -10.01 -18.48
C HIS A 115 6.09 -8.76 -18.92
N ARG A 116 5.40 -7.63 -19.16
CA ARG A 116 6.08 -6.37 -19.52
C ARG A 116 6.91 -5.82 -18.37
N PHE A 117 6.43 -5.98 -17.14
CA PHE A 117 7.18 -5.57 -15.97
C PHE A 117 8.42 -6.46 -15.78
N ALA A 118 8.27 -7.77 -16.00
CA ALA A 118 9.40 -8.71 -15.98
C ALA A 118 10.46 -8.34 -17.03
N ASP A 119 10.06 -8.10 -18.29
CA ASP A 119 10.98 -7.66 -19.36
C ASP A 119 11.73 -6.37 -18.96
N ALA A 120 11.03 -5.41 -18.37
CA ALA A 120 11.61 -4.15 -17.92
C ALA A 120 12.57 -4.35 -16.71
N CYS A 121 12.21 -5.24 -15.78
CA CYS A 121 13.09 -5.67 -14.70
C CYS A 121 14.36 -6.32 -15.25
N ASP A 122 14.29 -7.18 -16.27
CA ASP A 122 15.47 -7.82 -16.87
C ASP A 122 16.38 -6.80 -17.55
N ALA A 123 15.80 -5.84 -18.26
CA ALA A 123 16.51 -4.79 -18.99
C ALA A 123 17.13 -3.71 -18.07
N SER A 124 16.52 -3.38 -16.94
CA SER A 124 16.91 -2.23 -16.12
C SER A 124 17.26 -2.58 -14.67
N ALA A 125 18.55 -2.42 -14.33
CA ALA A 125 19.03 -2.52 -12.95
C ALA A 125 18.40 -1.45 -12.04
N ALA A 126 18.05 -0.28 -12.58
CA ALA A 126 17.38 0.78 -11.83
C ALA A 126 15.96 0.36 -11.39
N ILE A 127 15.19 -0.28 -12.29
CA ILE A 127 13.88 -0.84 -11.95
C ILE A 127 14.02 -1.91 -10.86
N ARG A 128 14.96 -2.87 -11.01
CA ARG A 128 15.19 -3.91 -9.99
C ARG A 128 15.56 -3.33 -8.64
N ARG A 129 16.43 -2.32 -8.61
CA ARG A 129 16.79 -1.60 -7.38
C ARG A 129 15.57 -1.03 -6.68
N GLN A 130 14.68 -0.38 -7.44
CA GLN A 130 13.44 0.19 -6.89
C GLN A 130 12.49 -0.91 -6.39
N VAL A 131 12.45 -2.08 -7.04
CA VAL A 131 11.68 -3.26 -6.57
C VAL A 131 12.20 -3.75 -5.23
N PHE A 132 13.53 -3.90 -5.08
CA PHE A 132 14.14 -4.31 -3.80
C PHE A 132 13.82 -3.34 -2.66
N VAL A 133 13.81 -2.03 -2.94
CA VAL A 133 13.39 -1.01 -1.96
C VAL A 133 11.95 -1.23 -1.51
N ARG A 134 11.03 -1.61 -2.41
CA ARG A 134 9.62 -1.88 -2.03
C ARG A 134 9.48 -3.19 -1.28
N MET A 135 10.26 -4.21 -1.63
CA MET A 135 10.34 -5.44 -0.85
C MET A 135 10.79 -5.17 0.60
N GLN A 136 11.77 -4.27 0.79
CA GLN A 136 12.21 -3.86 2.12
C GLN A 136 11.11 -3.14 2.91
N LEU A 137 10.32 -2.27 2.26
CA LEU A 137 9.17 -1.62 2.89
C LEU A 137 8.13 -2.65 3.38
N VAL A 138 7.79 -3.62 2.52
CA VAL A 138 6.84 -4.69 2.85
C VAL A 138 7.35 -5.53 4.02
N LEU A 139 8.61 -5.98 3.97
CA LEU A 139 9.21 -6.80 5.02
C LEU A 139 9.26 -6.06 6.37
N SER A 140 9.65 -4.79 6.36
CA SER A 140 9.70 -3.95 7.55
C SER A 140 8.31 -3.77 8.17
N GLN A 141 7.32 -3.44 7.35
CA GLN A 141 5.95 -3.29 7.82
C GLN A 141 5.38 -4.60 8.35
N ALA A 142 5.55 -5.72 7.63
CA ALA A 142 5.09 -7.04 8.06
C ALA A 142 5.71 -7.43 9.42
N SER A 143 7.01 -7.21 9.59
CA SER A 143 7.72 -7.49 10.85
C SER A 143 7.13 -6.68 12.01
N GLN A 144 6.89 -5.38 11.80
CA GLN A 144 6.33 -4.52 12.85
C GLN A 144 4.86 -4.84 13.15
N VAL A 145 4.05 -5.20 12.14
CA VAL A 145 2.66 -5.65 12.32
C VAL A 145 2.63 -6.95 13.13
N MET A 146 3.50 -7.91 12.84
CA MET A 146 3.63 -9.15 13.60
C MET A 146 3.99 -8.89 15.06
N PHE A 147 4.99 -8.04 15.32
CA PHE A 147 5.32 -7.62 16.69
C PHE A 147 4.12 -6.98 17.40
N CYS A 148 3.49 -6.00 16.75
CA CYS A 148 2.37 -5.23 17.29
C CYS A 148 1.17 -6.12 17.67
N SER A 149 0.80 -7.04 16.77
CA SER A 149 -0.33 -7.95 16.97
C SER A 149 -0.18 -8.88 18.19
N ARG A 150 1.07 -9.20 18.57
CA ARG A 150 1.38 -10.07 19.71
C ARG A 150 1.48 -9.32 21.04
N HIS A 151 1.90 -8.05 21.02
CA HIS A 151 2.29 -7.32 22.24
C HIS A 151 1.34 -6.19 22.64
N HIS A 152 0.42 -5.77 21.77
CA HIS A 152 -0.48 -4.66 22.04
C HIS A 152 -1.95 -5.08 22.01
N VAL A 153 -2.75 -4.44 22.86
CA VAL A 153 -4.21 -4.65 22.89
C VAL A 153 -4.88 -4.08 21.64
N MET A 154 -6.07 -4.61 21.31
CA MET A 154 -6.75 -4.30 20.05
C MET A 154 -7.01 -2.80 19.83
N ARG A 155 -7.32 -2.05 20.90
CA ARG A 155 -7.53 -0.61 20.82
C ARG A 155 -6.31 0.15 20.30
N HIS A 156 -5.11 -0.28 20.69
CA HIS A 156 -3.86 0.32 20.22
C HIS A 156 -3.59 -0.07 18.77
N GLN A 157 -3.86 -1.34 18.42
CA GLN A 157 -3.68 -1.86 17.05
C GLN A 157 -4.64 -1.17 16.06
N LEU A 158 -5.91 -0.98 16.43
CA LEU A 158 -6.90 -0.29 15.61
C LEU A 158 -6.54 1.20 15.45
N SER A 159 -6.14 1.87 16.54
CA SER A 159 -5.70 3.27 16.47
C SER A 159 -4.49 3.43 15.54
N ARG A 160 -3.50 2.54 15.64
CA ARG A 160 -2.35 2.47 14.71
C ARG A 160 -2.81 2.32 13.27
N TRP A 161 -3.72 1.38 13.00
CA TRP A 161 -4.21 1.13 11.64
C TRP A 161 -4.93 2.36 11.07
N LEU A 162 -5.79 3.01 11.86
CA LEU A 162 -6.50 4.22 11.45
C LEU A 162 -5.54 5.39 11.15
N LEU A 163 -4.50 5.57 11.96
CA LEU A 163 -3.46 6.59 11.73
C LEU A 163 -2.68 6.34 10.45
N ILE A 164 -2.29 5.08 10.18
CA ILE A 164 -1.63 4.70 8.93
C ILE A 164 -2.56 4.94 7.72
N ALA A 165 -3.84 4.58 7.85
CA ALA A 165 -4.84 4.81 6.81
C ALA A 165 -5.03 6.31 6.54
N TYR A 166 -5.05 7.14 7.58
CA TYR A 166 -5.08 8.59 7.47
C TYR A 166 -3.83 9.15 6.77
N GLU A 167 -2.64 8.74 7.17
CA GLU A 167 -1.40 9.27 6.56
C GLU A 167 -1.30 8.99 5.06
N ARG A 168 -1.77 7.82 4.64
CA ARG A 168 -1.79 7.40 3.22
C ARG A 168 -2.89 8.09 2.42
N SER A 169 -4.06 8.29 3.02
CA SER A 169 -5.23 8.83 2.31
C SER A 169 -5.37 10.35 2.43
N ARG A 170 -4.79 10.94 3.48
CA ARG A 170 -5.05 12.30 3.98
C ARG A 170 -6.54 12.62 4.17
N SER A 171 -7.34 11.58 4.42
CA SER A 171 -8.78 11.68 4.63
C SER A 171 -9.11 11.33 6.08
N ILE A 172 -9.87 12.18 6.76
CA ILE A 172 -10.40 11.88 8.09
C ILE A 172 -11.56 10.87 8.03
N GLU A 173 -12.17 10.67 6.87
CA GLU A 173 -13.17 9.62 6.67
C GLU A 173 -12.52 8.43 5.96
N ILE A 174 -12.51 7.29 6.65
CA ILE A 174 -11.91 6.04 6.18
C ILE A 174 -13.03 5.08 5.77
N PRO A 175 -13.23 4.79 4.47
CA PRO A 175 -14.27 3.89 4.00
C PRO A 175 -13.89 2.45 4.33
N VAL A 176 -14.37 1.93 5.46
CA VAL A 176 -14.05 0.60 5.96
C VAL A 176 -15.21 0.03 6.76
N THR A 177 -15.41 -1.28 6.63
CA THR A 177 -16.41 -2.02 7.44
C THR A 177 -15.74 -2.75 8.60
N HIS A 178 -16.51 -3.13 9.61
CA HIS A 178 -15.98 -3.96 10.71
C HIS A 178 -15.47 -5.32 10.24
N GLY A 179 -16.07 -5.89 9.18
CA GLY A 179 -15.59 -7.13 8.59
C GLY A 179 -14.20 -6.96 7.97
N MET A 180 -13.98 -5.87 7.22
CA MET A 180 -12.67 -5.55 6.66
C MET A 180 -11.63 -5.29 7.74
N LEU A 181 -11.96 -4.51 8.77
CA LEU A 181 -11.07 -4.31 9.92
C LEU A 181 -10.75 -5.63 10.63
N GLY A 182 -11.72 -6.53 10.76
CA GLY A 182 -11.50 -7.85 11.34
C GLY A 182 -10.49 -8.68 10.54
N GLN A 183 -10.61 -8.67 9.21
CA GLN A 183 -9.65 -9.31 8.32
C GLN A 183 -8.26 -8.65 8.38
N MET A 184 -8.19 -7.32 8.49
CA MET A 184 -6.91 -6.60 8.58
C MET A 184 -6.20 -6.82 9.91
N LEU A 185 -6.94 -6.90 11.01
CA LEU A 185 -6.41 -7.01 12.37
C LEU A 185 -6.36 -8.46 12.88
N GLY A 186 -6.82 -9.44 12.08
CA GLY A 186 -6.80 -10.85 12.45
C GLY A 186 -7.73 -11.21 13.60
N VAL A 187 -8.86 -10.51 13.72
CA VAL A 187 -9.83 -10.71 14.81
C VAL A 187 -11.26 -10.84 14.30
N ARG A 188 -12.13 -11.35 15.19
CA ARG A 188 -13.54 -11.46 14.88
C ARG A 188 -14.20 -10.09 14.83
N ARG A 189 -15.30 -9.99 14.08
CA ARG A 189 -16.05 -8.74 13.88
C ARG A 189 -16.58 -8.16 15.20
N GLU A 190 -16.88 -9.00 16.18
CA GLU A 190 -17.36 -8.60 17.50
C GLU A 190 -16.28 -7.81 18.24
N THR A 191 -15.03 -8.31 18.22
CA THR A 191 -13.88 -7.62 18.82
C THR A 191 -13.66 -6.24 18.21
N VAL A 192 -13.81 -6.12 16.88
CA VAL A 192 -13.75 -4.82 16.20
C VAL A 192 -14.89 -3.92 16.68
N THR A 193 -16.11 -4.45 16.76
CA THR A 193 -17.29 -3.68 17.19
C THR A 193 -17.10 -3.11 18.60
N ASP A 194 -16.63 -3.93 19.54
CA ASP A 194 -16.34 -3.49 20.91
C ASP A 194 -15.22 -2.45 20.95
N THR A 195 -14.17 -2.64 20.17
CA THR A 195 -13.02 -1.72 20.15
C THR A 195 -13.41 -0.37 19.52
N THR A 196 -14.16 -0.38 18.41
CA THR A 196 -14.68 0.83 17.76
C THR A 196 -15.61 1.59 18.71
N ARG A 197 -16.48 0.89 19.46
CA ARG A 197 -17.33 1.50 20.48
C ARG A 197 -16.51 2.21 21.55
N GLN A 198 -15.46 1.56 22.08
CA GLN A 198 -14.59 2.19 23.08
C GLN A 198 -13.91 3.46 22.54
N LEU A 199 -13.39 3.43 21.32
CA LEU A 199 -12.78 4.62 20.70
C LEU A 199 -13.81 5.74 20.47
N HIS A 200 -15.06 5.37 20.17
CA HIS A 200 -16.16 6.33 20.02
C HIS A 200 -16.55 6.98 21.35
N GLU A 201 -16.66 6.20 22.43
CA GLU A 201 -16.95 6.70 23.78
C GLU A 201 -15.85 7.65 24.31
N LEU A 202 -14.60 7.45 23.85
CA LEU A 202 -13.49 8.35 24.13
C LEU A 202 -13.47 9.61 23.24
N GLY A 203 -14.42 9.76 22.31
CA GLY A 203 -14.49 10.89 21.38
C GLY A 203 -13.41 10.89 20.29
N LEU A 204 -12.72 9.76 20.08
CA LEU A 204 -11.59 9.66 19.15
C LEU A 204 -12.03 9.39 17.71
N ILE A 205 -13.17 8.72 17.56
CA ILE A 205 -13.78 8.43 16.26
C ILE A 205 -15.30 8.58 16.31
N HIS A 206 -15.90 8.77 15.15
CA HIS A 206 -17.32 8.56 14.89
C HIS A 206 -17.50 7.44 13.86
N GLN A 207 -18.53 6.62 14.01
CA GLN A 207 -18.83 5.54 13.08
C GLN A 207 -20.15 5.80 12.36
N HIS A 208 -20.19 5.51 11.07
CA HIS A 208 -21.43 5.28 10.35
C HIS A 208 -21.32 4.06 9.43
N ARG A 209 -22.34 3.79 8.62
CA ARG A 209 -22.38 2.56 7.82
C ARG A 209 -21.29 2.59 6.74
N GLY A 210 -20.28 1.74 6.94
CA GLY A 210 -19.22 1.53 5.95
C GLY A 210 -18.08 2.54 6.02
N ALA A 211 -18.03 3.38 7.05
CA ALA A 211 -16.90 4.27 7.28
C ALA A 211 -16.65 4.56 8.77
N VAL A 212 -15.41 4.93 9.06
CA VAL A 212 -14.96 5.46 10.35
C VAL A 212 -14.43 6.88 10.11
N VAL A 213 -14.95 7.85 10.85
CA VAL A 213 -14.51 9.26 10.83
C VAL A 213 -13.60 9.49 12.01
N LEU A 214 -12.39 10.01 11.76
CA LEU A 214 -11.40 10.34 12.77
C LEU A 214 -11.70 11.73 13.32
N THR A 215 -12.07 11.82 14.60
CA THR A 215 -12.48 13.09 15.24
C THR A 215 -11.38 13.74 16.06
N ASP A 216 -10.46 12.95 16.63
CA ASP A 216 -9.26 13.43 17.32
C ASP A 216 -8.03 12.60 16.93
N LEU A 217 -7.26 13.10 15.97
CA LEU A 217 -6.01 12.47 15.52
C LEU A 217 -4.96 12.43 16.64
N GLY A 218 -4.83 13.50 17.42
CA GLY A 218 -3.87 13.54 18.53
C GLY A 218 -4.25 12.58 19.66
N GLY A 219 -5.55 12.42 19.90
CA GLY A 219 -6.09 11.42 20.81
C GLY A 219 -5.87 10.00 20.33
N LEU A 220 -6.04 9.73 19.03
CA LEU A 220 -5.68 8.45 18.42
C LEU A 220 -4.18 8.17 18.53
N GLU A 221 -3.31 9.16 18.37
CA GLU A 221 -1.87 9.01 18.58
C GLU A 221 -1.53 8.67 20.04
N ARG A 222 -2.15 9.35 21.01
CA ARG A 222 -1.97 9.04 22.45
C ARG A 222 -2.53 7.66 22.83
N GLN A 223 -3.61 7.24 22.18
CA GLN A 223 -4.25 5.94 22.42
C GLN A 223 -3.58 4.79 21.65
N GLY A 224 -2.88 5.09 20.56
CA GLY A 224 -2.17 4.14 19.73
C GLY A 224 -0.90 3.62 20.39
N CYS A 225 -0.35 2.55 19.84
CA CYS A 225 1.01 2.14 20.17
C CYS A 225 2.03 2.88 19.28
N ASP A 226 3.26 2.97 19.76
CA ASP A 226 4.39 3.56 19.01
C ASP A 226 4.70 2.85 17.69
N CYS A 227 4.12 1.67 17.43
CA CYS A 227 4.33 0.94 16.18
C CYS A 227 3.92 1.74 14.93
N HIS A 228 2.95 2.67 15.03
CA HIS A 228 2.61 3.57 13.91
C HIS A 228 3.82 4.44 13.54
N ARG A 229 4.42 5.08 14.54
CA ARG A 229 5.61 5.92 14.37
C ARG A 229 6.79 5.12 13.85
N VAL A 230 7.02 3.92 14.38
CA VAL A 230 8.09 3.03 13.90
C VAL A 230 7.92 2.72 12.41
N ILE A 231 6.73 2.30 11.97
CA ILE A 231 6.45 2.01 10.55
C ILE A 231 6.66 3.25 9.68
N ARG A 232 6.14 4.40 10.12
CA ARG A 232 6.24 5.67 9.38
C ARG A 232 7.68 6.13 9.22
N ASP A 233 8.43 6.16 10.32
CA ASP A 233 9.79 6.68 10.35
C ASP A 233 10.73 5.76 9.56
N GLU A 234 10.52 4.44 9.65
CA GLU A 234 11.26 3.46 8.87
C GLU A 234 10.95 3.54 7.37
N THR A 235 9.68 3.75 7.00
CA THR A 235 9.28 3.99 5.60
C THR A 235 10.00 5.23 5.05
N ARG A 236 10.02 6.33 5.81
CA ARG A 236 10.72 7.56 5.42
C ARG A 236 12.22 7.32 5.26
N ARG A 237 12.84 6.59 6.19
CA ARG A 237 14.27 6.27 6.16
C ARG A 237 14.64 5.46 4.92
N ILE A 238 13.90 4.40 4.62
CA ILE A 238 14.12 3.54 3.45
C ILE A 238 14.02 4.35 2.16
N LEU A 239 12.96 5.16 2.01
CA LEU A 239 12.75 5.98 0.82
C LEU A 239 13.77 7.13 0.68
N ALA A 240 14.28 7.67 1.79
CA ALA A 240 15.29 8.74 1.75
C ALA A 240 16.68 8.25 1.33
N ILE A 241 17.10 7.08 1.82
CA ILE A 241 18.38 6.45 1.42
C ILE A 241 18.37 6.18 -0.09
N ASP A 242 17.22 5.74 -0.59
CA ASP A 242 17.03 5.47 -2.00
C ASP A 242 17.23 6.72 -2.87
N ALA A 243 16.54 7.81 -2.54
CA ALA A 243 16.65 9.09 -3.24
C ALA A 243 18.09 9.67 -3.21
N GLY A 244 18.83 9.48 -2.11
CA GLY A 244 20.22 9.95 -1.99
C GLY A 244 21.23 9.13 -2.82
N THR A 245 20.94 7.84 -3.05
CA THR A 245 21.80 6.96 -3.85
C THR A 245 21.76 7.34 -5.33
N ASP A 246 20.58 7.74 -5.85
CA ASP A 246 20.41 8.16 -7.23
C ASP A 246 21.05 9.54 -7.51
N ALA A 247 21.03 10.45 -6.53
CA ALA A 247 21.73 11.74 -6.63
C ALA A 247 23.27 11.59 -6.70
N GLY A 248 23.83 10.58 -6.03
CA GLY A 248 25.27 10.28 -6.04
C GLY A 248 25.74 9.57 -7.32
N ALA A 249 24.89 8.75 -7.95
CA ALA A 249 25.23 8.04 -9.18
C ALA A 249 25.37 8.96 -10.41
N GLY A 250 24.71 10.13 -10.39
CA GLY A 250 24.78 11.13 -11.47
C GLY A 250 26.10 11.93 -11.56
N LEU A 251 26.93 11.94 -10.51
CA LEU A 251 28.16 12.73 -10.48
C LEU A 251 29.44 11.97 -10.89
N SER A 252 29.40 10.65 -11.12
CA SER A 252 30.62 9.84 -11.32
C SER A 252 30.97 9.51 -12.79
N ARG A 253 30.43 10.26 -13.77
CA ARG A 253 30.85 10.18 -15.19
C ARG A 253 31.46 11.49 -15.69
N ARG A 254 32.60 11.86 -15.11
CA ARG A 254 33.62 12.67 -15.80
C ARG A 254 34.99 12.06 -15.55
N ILE A 255 35.29 11.01 -16.31
CA ILE A 255 36.66 10.53 -16.45
C ILE A 255 37.44 11.65 -17.14
N ARG A 256 38.39 12.24 -16.41
CA ARG A 256 39.40 13.14 -16.97
C ARG A 256 40.28 12.30 -17.90
N THR A 257 40.22 12.60 -19.19
CA THR A 257 41.28 12.27 -20.14
C THR A 257 42.45 13.20 -19.90
N THR A 258 43.60 12.61 -19.56
CA THR A 258 44.94 13.17 -19.75
C THR A 258 45.81 12.07 -20.33
#